data_AF-A0A1F4X4Y7-F1
#
_entry.id   AF-A0A1F4X4Y7-F1
#
_cell.length_a   1.000
_cell.length_b   1.000
_cell.length_c   1.000
_cell.angle_alpha   90.00
_cell.angle_beta   90.00
_cell.angle_gamma   90.00
#
_symmetry.space_group_name_H-M   'P 1'
#
loop_
_entity.id
_entity.type
_entity.pdbx_description
1 polymer ?
#
loop_
_entity_poly.entity_id
_entity_poly.type
_entity_poly.pdbx_seq_one_letter_code
_entity_poly.pdbx_strand_id
1 'polypeptide(L)'
;MNLENLNNRIKQFTGADKQDLKLNINVRSRSKKYFQGEVRSVTAINETGEFDILPLHANFITLIKSFIVLDKGLPSEKKIEFENGVVSAIGGAVDIYVGL
;
A
#
# COMPACT_ATOMS: atom_id res chain seq x y z
N MET A 1 20.90 -24.51 28.67
CA MET A 1 20.24 -23.58 27.72
C MET A 1 18.85 -24.14 27.46
N ASN A 2 17.79 -23.44 27.84
CA ASN A 2 16.41 -23.97 27.77
C ASN A 2 15.87 -23.88 26.33
N LEU A 3 15.03 -24.85 25.95
CA LEU A 3 14.32 -24.90 24.66
C LEU A 3 13.49 -23.64 24.41
N GLU A 4 12.95 -23.01 25.45
CA GLU A 4 12.27 -21.71 25.35
C GLU A 4 13.19 -20.59 24.86
N ASN A 5 14.44 -20.57 25.31
CA ASN A 5 15.43 -19.58 24.87
C ASN A 5 15.87 -19.83 23.42
N LEU A 6 15.86 -21.09 22.97
CA LEU A 6 16.14 -21.43 21.57
C LEU A 6 14.97 -21.02 20.66
N ASN A 7 13.73 -21.28 21.08
CA ASN A 7 12.53 -20.90 20.34
C ASN A 7 12.37 -19.39 20.21
N ASN A 8 12.69 -18.64 21.27
CA ASN A 8 12.66 -17.17 21.23
C ASN A 8 13.72 -16.59 20.30
N ARG A 9 14.91 -17.19 20.23
CA ARG A 9 15.94 -16.81 19.26
C ARG A 9 15.53 -17.17 17.84
N ILE A 10 14.97 -18.36 17.62
CA ILE A 10 14.48 -18.76 16.30
C ILE A 10 13.39 -17.78 15.81
N LYS A 11 12.41 -17.41 16.64
CA LYS A 11 11.41 -16.37 16.30
C LYS A 11 12.03 -15.04 15.88
N GLN A 12 13.10 -14.63 16.58
CA GLN A 12 13.86 -13.41 16.27
C GLN A 12 14.61 -13.50 14.93
N PHE A 13 15.06 -14.69 14.52
CA PHE A 13 15.75 -14.93 13.24
C PHE A 13 14.81 -15.36 12.10
N THR A 14 13.60 -15.84 12.40
CA THR A 14 12.57 -16.26 11.43
C THR A 14 11.49 -15.18 11.28
N GLY A 15 11.88 -13.92 11.10
CA GLY A 15 11.01 -12.85 10.59
C GLY A 15 9.69 -12.56 11.32
N ALA A 16 9.42 -13.17 12.49
CA ALA A 16 8.13 -13.08 13.18
C ALA A 16 7.95 -11.74 13.93
N ASP A 17 9.01 -10.94 14.02
CA ASP A 17 9.02 -9.59 14.60
C ASP A 17 9.43 -8.52 13.57
N LYS A 18 9.21 -8.75 12.28
CA LYS A 18 9.15 -7.63 11.34
C LYS A 18 7.79 -6.98 11.60
N GLN A 19 7.76 -5.83 12.27
CA GLN A 19 6.54 -5.02 12.27
C GLN A 19 6.10 -4.92 10.81
N ASP A 20 4.96 -5.53 10.48
CA ASP A 20 4.48 -5.63 9.12
C ASP A 20 3.98 -4.22 8.77
N LEU A 21 4.93 -3.37 8.36
CA LEU A 21 4.67 -1.96 8.07
C LEU A 21 3.67 -1.91 6.92
N LYS A 22 2.58 -1.20 7.13
CA LYS A 22 1.49 -1.05 6.16
C LYS A 22 1.14 0.41 5.96
N LEU A 23 0.47 0.66 4.85
CA LEU A 23 -0.14 1.92 4.47
C LEU A 23 -1.62 1.88 4.83
N ASN A 24 -2.13 2.97 5.39
CA ASN A 24 -3.55 3.17 5.60
C ASN A 24 -4.17 3.77 4.34
N ILE A 25 -4.93 2.97 3.59
CA ILE A 25 -5.41 3.32 2.26
C ILE A 25 -6.90 3.66 2.29
N ASN A 26 -7.29 4.65 1.49
CA ASN A 26 -8.67 5.01 1.22
C ASN A 26 -8.83 5.36 -0.28
N VAL A 27 -9.58 4.53 -1.01
CA VAL A 27 -9.83 4.72 -2.45
C VAL A 27 -11.30 5.03 -2.67
N ARG A 28 -11.59 6.21 -3.23
CA ARG A 28 -12.97 6.71 -3.39
C ARG A 28 -13.16 7.58 -4.62
N SER A 29 -14.40 7.68 -5.08
CA SER A 29 -14.89 8.72 -5.99
C SER A 29 -15.94 9.57 -5.26
N ARG A 30 -16.65 10.43 -6.00
CA ARG A 30 -17.78 11.21 -5.48
C ARG A 30 -18.91 10.32 -4.92
N SER A 31 -19.19 9.19 -5.57
CA SER A 31 -20.38 8.37 -5.29
C SER A 31 -20.06 7.02 -4.64
N LYS A 32 -18.81 6.58 -4.66
CA LYS A 32 -18.43 5.23 -4.25
C LYS A 32 -17.11 5.18 -3.51
N LYS A 33 -17.05 4.34 -2.48
CA LYS A 33 -15.79 3.90 -1.84
C LYS A 33 -15.42 2.53 -2.43
N TYR A 34 -14.24 2.44 -3.04
CA TYR A 34 -13.77 1.22 -3.73
C TYR A 34 -12.96 0.32 -2.80
N PHE A 35 -12.23 0.92 -1.86
CA PHE A 35 -11.44 0.21 -0.87
C PHE A 35 -11.14 1.12 0.32
N GLN A 36 -11.09 0.54 1.52
CA GLN A 36 -10.54 1.16 2.71
C GLN A 36 -9.93 0.06 3.58
N GLY A 37 -8.70 0.27 4.05
CA GLY A 37 -8.00 -0.72 4.86
C GLY A 37 -6.49 -0.57 4.78
N GLU A 38 -5.79 -1.55 5.33
CA GLU A 38 -4.33 -1.59 5.32
C GLU A 38 -3.79 -2.39 4.14
N VAL A 39 -2.74 -1.89 3.50
CA VAL A 39 -2.04 -2.55 2.38
C VAL A 39 -0.53 -2.45 2.57
N ARG A 40 0.25 -3.35 1.98
CA ARG A 40 1.72 -3.30 1.98
C ARG A 40 2.27 -2.41 0.87
N SER A 41 1.54 -2.26 -0.25
CA SER A 41 1.98 -1.40 -1.34
C SER A 41 0.82 -0.84 -2.16
N VAL A 42 1.09 0.28 -2.84
CA VAL A 42 0.24 0.84 -3.89
C VAL A 42 1.10 1.09 -5.12
N THR A 43 0.83 0.39 -6.22
CA THR A 43 1.40 0.67 -7.54
C THR A 43 0.43 1.52 -8.35
N ALA A 44 0.92 2.59 -8.99
CA ALA A 44 0.11 3.48 -9.83
C ALA A 44 0.93 4.03 -11.00
N ILE A 45 0.26 4.69 -11.96
CA ILE A 45 0.90 5.33 -13.12
C ILE A 45 0.65 6.83 -13.08
N ASN A 46 1.69 7.65 -13.19
CA ASN A 46 1.61 9.10 -13.39
C ASN A 46 2.10 9.50 -14.80
N GLU A 47 2.37 10.78 -15.04
CA GLU A 47 2.90 11.26 -16.33
C GLU A 47 4.31 10.75 -16.65
N THR A 48 5.14 10.46 -15.65
CA THR A 48 6.51 9.97 -15.84
C THR A 48 6.55 8.46 -16.06
N GLY A 49 5.66 7.69 -15.40
CA GLY A 49 5.59 6.25 -15.54
C GLY A 49 4.92 5.54 -14.36
N GLU A 50 5.13 4.22 -14.29
CA GLU A 50 4.72 3.41 -13.13
C GLU A 50 5.60 3.73 -11.92
N PHE A 51 4.99 3.80 -10.74
CA PHE A 51 5.68 4.02 -9.47
C PHE A 51 4.98 3.26 -8.34
N ASP A 52 5.73 3.03 -7.26
CA ASP A 52 5.25 2.36 -6.05
C ASP A 52 5.28 3.29 -4.83
N ILE A 53 4.26 3.20 -4.00
CA ILE A 53 4.23 3.76 -2.65
C ILE A 53 4.38 2.59 -1.68
N LEU A 54 5.43 2.65 -0.86
CA LEU A 54 5.75 1.69 0.19
C LEU A 54 5.69 2.38 1.57
N PRO A 55 5.62 1.63 2.67
CA PRO A 55 5.71 2.21 4.00
C PRO A 55 6.98 3.06 4.17
N LEU A 56 6.87 4.16 4.90
CA LEU A 56 7.95 5.14 5.14
C LEU A 56 8.41 5.92 3.90
N HIS A 57 7.67 5.87 2.79
CA HIS A 57 7.91 6.76 1.66
C HIS A 57 7.74 8.24 2.07
N ALA A 58 8.53 9.13 1.46
CA ALA A 58 8.38 10.57 1.65
C ALA A 58 7.00 11.05 1.21
N ASN A 59 6.56 12.22 1.73
CA ASN A 59 5.27 12.78 1.32
C ASN A 59 5.23 13.00 -0.20
N PHE A 60 4.15 12.55 -0.82
CA PHE A 60 4.05 12.49 -2.27
C PHE A 60 2.62 12.72 -2.73
N ILE A 61 2.43 13.67 -3.65
CA ILE A 61 1.13 13.98 -4.25
C ILE A 61 1.30 14.04 -5.76
N THR A 62 0.49 13.31 -6.50
CA THR A 62 0.56 13.32 -7.97
C THR A 62 -0.77 12.96 -8.62
N LEU A 63 -0.92 13.35 -9.89
CA LEU A 63 -2.00 12.86 -10.74
C LEU A 63 -1.68 11.44 -11.22
N ILE A 64 -2.70 10.59 -11.26
CA ILE A 64 -2.57 9.19 -11.69
C ILE A 64 -3.60 8.86 -12.77
N LYS A 65 -3.31 7.85 -13.57
CA LYS A 65 -4.16 7.43 -14.69
C LYS A 65 -4.25 5.91 -14.82
N SER A 66 -5.28 5.46 -15.54
CA SER A 66 -5.53 4.06 -15.92
C SER A 66 -5.92 3.11 -14.79
N PHE A 67 -5.05 2.92 -13.79
CA PHE A 67 -5.31 2.00 -12.69
C PHE A 67 -4.43 2.26 -11.47
N ILE A 68 -4.82 1.64 -10.35
CA ILE A 68 -3.93 1.30 -9.24
C ILE A 68 -3.96 -0.20 -8.97
N VAL A 69 -2.87 -0.71 -8.42
CA VAL A 69 -2.77 -2.07 -7.88
C VAL A 69 -2.38 -1.98 -6.41
N LEU A 70 -3.25 -2.50 -5.54
CA LEU A 70 -2.94 -2.71 -4.13
C LEU A 70 -2.24 -4.05 -4.01
N ASP A 71 -1.16 -4.13 -3.23
CA ASP A 71 -0.46 -5.38 -2.90
C ASP A 71 -0.01 -6.19 -4.14
N LYS A 72 0.54 -5.51 -5.16
CA LYS A 72 1.03 -6.11 -6.41
C LYS A 72 1.95 -7.31 -6.13
N GLY A 73 1.62 -8.46 -6.71
CA GLY A 73 2.36 -9.72 -6.56
C GLY A 73 2.07 -10.50 -5.29
N LEU A 74 1.11 -10.09 -4.45
CA LEU A 74 0.71 -10.80 -3.23
C LEU A 74 -0.66 -11.46 -3.38
N PRO A 75 -1.02 -12.45 -2.53
CA PRO A 75 -2.35 -13.04 -2.54
C PRO A 75 -3.50 -12.05 -2.28
N SER A 76 -3.21 -10.89 -1.68
CA SER A 76 -4.15 -9.80 -1.43
C SER A 76 -4.25 -8.79 -2.58
N GLU A 77 -3.64 -9.07 -3.74
CA GLU A 77 -3.61 -8.15 -4.87
C GLU A 77 -5.02 -7.70 -5.28
N LYS A 78 -5.19 -6.39 -5.46
CA LYS A 78 -6.44 -5.80 -5.95
C LYS A 78 -6.17 -4.69 -6.95
N LYS A 79 -6.64 -4.87 -8.18
CA LYS A 79 -6.63 -3.85 -9.23
C LYS A 79 -7.91 -3.03 -9.23
N ILE A 80 -7.79 -1.71 -9.37
CA ILE A 80 -8.89 -0.76 -9.51
C ILE A 80 -8.62 0.12 -10.72
N GLU A 81 -9.51 0.08 -11.71
CA GLU A 81 -9.39 0.84 -12.98
C GLU A 81 -10.24 2.11 -12.94
N PHE A 82 -9.74 3.17 -13.57
CA PHE A 82 -10.35 4.50 -13.66
C PHE A 82 -9.67 5.31 -14.78
N GLU A 83 -10.28 6.41 -15.23
CA GLU A 83 -9.66 7.26 -16.25
C GLU A 83 -8.52 8.09 -15.65
N ASN A 84 -8.86 8.92 -14.66
CA ASN A 84 -7.94 9.85 -14.02
C ASN A 84 -8.15 9.88 -12.50
N GLY A 85 -7.13 10.26 -11.75
CA GLY A 85 -7.22 10.39 -10.31
C GLY A 85 -6.09 11.23 -9.72
N VAL A 86 -6.14 11.39 -8.40
CA VAL A 86 -5.08 11.99 -7.61
C VAL A 86 -4.78 11.08 -6.43
N VAL A 87 -3.50 10.91 -6.14
CA VAL A 87 -3.01 10.25 -4.93
C VAL A 87 -2.33 11.27 -4.02
N SER A 88 -2.56 11.13 -2.72
CA SER A 88 -1.86 11.86 -1.67
C SER A 88 -1.35 10.85 -0.63
N ALA A 89 -0.03 10.69 -0.55
CA ALA A 89 0.65 9.86 0.44
C ALA A 89 1.35 10.76 1.46
N ILE A 90 0.87 10.76 2.71
CA ILE A 90 1.40 11.60 3.79
C ILE A 90 1.44 10.78 5.08
N GLY A 91 2.62 10.64 5.68
CA GLY A 91 2.78 10.00 6.99
C GLY A 91 2.23 8.56 7.07
N GLY A 92 2.32 7.79 5.98
CA GLY A 92 1.79 6.42 5.90
C GLY A 92 0.29 6.31 5.61
N ALA A 93 -0.43 7.43 5.55
CA ALA A 93 -1.78 7.48 5.00
C ALA A 93 -1.71 7.73 3.49
N VAL A 94 -2.50 6.99 2.72
CA VAL A 94 -2.62 7.13 1.26
C VAL A 94 -4.09 7.31 0.90
N ASP A 95 -4.45 8.53 0.51
CA ASP A 95 -5.77 8.86 0.00
C ASP A 95 -5.74 8.92 -1.52
N ILE A 96 -6.65 8.19 -2.16
CA ILE A 96 -6.79 8.14 -3.61
C ILE A 96 -8.20 8.55 -3.99
N TYR A 97 -8.30 9.63 -4.76
CA TYR A 97 -9.54 10.07 -5.37
C TYR A 97 -9.51 9.78 -6.86
N VAL A 98 -10.49 9.01 -7.34
CA VAL A 98 -10.61 8.63 -8.75
C VAL A 98 -11.83 9.30 -9.38
N GLY A 99 -11.61 9.86 -10.57
CA GLY A 99 -12.64 10.27 -11.53
C GLY A 99 -12.94 9.10 -12.47
N LEU A 100 -14.23 8.74 -12.53
CA LEU A 100 -14.77 7.93 -13.61
C LEU A 100 -15.28 8.84 -14.72
#